data_AF-A0A9X5BIU8-F1
#
_entry.id   AF-A0A9X5BIU8-F1
#
_cell.length_a   1.000
_cell.length_b   1.000
_cell.length_c   1.000
_cell.angle_alpha   90.00
_cell.angle_beta   90.00
_cell.angle_gamma   90.00
#
_symmetry.space_group_name_H-M   'P 1'
#
loop_
_entity.id
_entity.type
_entity.pdbx_description
1 polymer ?
#
loop_
_entity_poly.entity_id
_entity_poly.type
_entity_poly.pdbx_seq_one_letter_code
_entity_poly.pdbx_strand_id
1 'polypeptide(L)'
;MAKHIKNISELSKAIQPILLQMVDKLADRVEETLNYYLLDYYTGWTPSSYRRTQDFLHSAVKVDAHPYKGGVKASVYIDYESMDSYVNATGFQVATFANTGTHGGLSVKHKPHVWD
;
A
#
# COMPACT_ATOMS: atom_id res chain seq x y z
N MET A 1 4.83 26.13 28.32
CA MET A 1 4.07 27.38 28.18
C MET A 1 2.88 27.09 27.26
N ALA A 2 1.65 27.36 27.66
CA ALA A 2 0.50 27.14 26.80
C ALA A 2 0.59 28.08 25.58
N LYS A 3 0.46 27.55 24.36
CA LYS A 3 0.38 28.37 23.15
C LYS A 3 -1.00 29.01 23.10
N HIS A 4 -1.06 30.34 23.14
CA HIS A 4 -2.32 31.06 22.99
C HIS A 4 -2.62 31.23 21.50
N ILE A 5 -3.73 30.66 21.02
CA ILE A 5 -4.14 30.70 19.61
C ILE A 5 -5.15 31.83 19.44
N LYS A 6 -4.87 32.80 18.57
CA LYS A 6 -5.69 34.02 18.40
C LYS A 6 -6.55 34.02 17.15
N ASN A 7 -6.28 33.12 16.20
CA ASN A 7 -7.00 33.01 14.93
C ASN A 7 -6.80 31.63 14.27
N ILE A 8 -7.54 31.36 13.19
CA ILE A 8 -7.51 30.09 12.46
C ILE A 8 -6.15 29.81 11.80
N SER A 9 -5.41 30.84 11.37
CA SER A 9 -4.07 30.66 10.78
C SER A 9 -3.07 30.15 11.81
N GLU A 10 -3.08 30.71 13.02
CA GLU A 10 -2.28 30.23 14.15
C GLU A 10 -2.69 28.82 14.57
N LEU A 11 -4.01 28.52 14.58
CA LEU A 11 -4.51 27.18 14.85
C LEU A 11 -3.96 26.17 13.84
N SER A 12 -4.10 26.45 12.54
CA SER A 12 -3.63 25.59 11.46
C SER A 12 -2.13 25.29 11.58
N LYS A 13 -1.30 26.31 11.83
CA LYS A 13 0.15 26.12 12.06
C LYS A 13 0.44 25.29 13.31
N ALA A 14 -0.34 25.46 14.37
CA ALA A 14 -0.15 24.73 15.61
C ALA A 14 -0.52 23.25 15.49
N ILE A 15 -1.56 22.91 14.71
CA ILE A 15 -2.02 21.53 14.52
C ILE A 15 -1.25 20.78 13.43
N GLN A 16 -0.61 21.47 12.48
CA GLN A 16 0.07 20.86 11.34
C GLN A 16 1.04 19.71 11.73
N PRO A 17 1.92 19.85 12.75
CA PRO A 17 2.82 18.75 13.12
C PRO A 17 2.08 17.53 13.67
N ILE A 18 0.96 17.75 14.36
CA ILE A 18 0.11 16.67 14.91
C ILE A 18 -0.56 15.93 13.75
N LEU A 19 -1.11 16.66 12.78
CA LEU A 19 -1.73 16.06 11.59
C LEU A 19 -0.71 15.26 10.77
N LEU A 20 0.52 15.76 10.63
CA LEU A 20 1.62 15.04 9.96
C LEU A 20 1.87 13.70 10.65
N GLN A 21 2.16 13.71 11.95
CA GLN A 21 2.44 12.48 12.70
C GLN A 21 1.26 11.50 12.72
N MET A 22 0.04 12.01 12.77
CA MET A 22 -1.16 11.17 12.79
C MET A 22 -1.36 10.48 11.44
N VAL A 23 -1.27 11.22 10.33
CA VAL A 23 -1.43 10.65 8.99
C VAL A 23 -0.29 9.68 8.67
N ASP A 24 0.93 9.96 9.12
CA ASP A 24 2.08 9.08 8.93
C ASP A 24 1.88 7.73 9.62
N LYS A 25 1.46 7.74 10.89
CA LYS A 25 1.13 6.52 11.63
C LYS A 25 -0.04 5.74 11.01
N LEU A 26 -1.01 6.42 10.42
CA LEU A 26 -2.08 5.75 9.69
C LEU A 26 -1.53 5.07 8.42
N ALA A 27 -0.62 5.73 7.70
CA ALA A 27 0.04 5.15 6.53
C ALA A 27 0.90 3.93 6.90
N ASP A 28 1.65 3.98 8.01
CA ASP A 28 2.39 2.83 8.54
C ASP A 28 1.47 1.60 8.72
N ARG A 29 0.28 1.80 9.30
CA ARG A 29 -0.66 0.70 9.53
C ARG A 29 -1.26 0.14 8.25
N VAL A 30 -1.50 1.00 7.25
CA VAL A 30 -1.95 0.56 5.93
C VAL A 30 -0.85 -0.22 5.22
N GLU A 31 0.40 0.25 5.27
CA GLU A 31 1.56 -0.45 4.71
C GLU A 31 1.79 -1.82 5.38
N GLU A 32 1.74 -1.90 6.71
CA GLU A 32 1.83 -3.16 7.46
C GLU A 32 0.75 -4.15 7.03
N THR A 33 -0.49 -3.68 6.91
CA THR A 33 -1.65 -4.50 6.51
C THR A 33 -1.51 -4.98 5.07
N LEU A 34 -1.09 -4.09 4.16
CA LEU A 34 -0.84 -4.46 2.77
C LEU A 34 0.25 -5.52 2.66
N ASN A 35 1.36 -5.35 3.37
CA ASN A 35 2.46 -6.33 3.42
C ASN A 35 2.02 -7.67 3.99
N TYR A 36 1.12 -7.69 4.99
CA TYR A 36 0.52 -8.92 5.50
C TYR A 36 -0.23 -9.68 4.39
N TYR A 37 -1.08 -8.99 3.62
CA TYR A 37 -1.84 -9.62 2.53
C TYR A 37 -0.94 -10.04 1.35
N LEU A 38 0.11 -9.27 1.04
CA LEU A 38 1.11 -9.67 0.06
C LEU A 38 1.83 -10.94 0.49
N LEU A 39 2.23 -11.04 1.76
CA LEU A 39 2.85 -12.25 2.29
C LEU A 39 1.89 -13.44 2.22
N ASP A 40 0.64 -13.27 2.64
CA ASP A 40 -0.41 -14.29 2.57
C ASP A 40 -0.64 -14.78 1.13
N TYR A 41 -0.66 -13.88 0.14
CA TYR A 41 -0.70 -14.24 -1.29
C TYR A 41 0.47 -15.18 -1.67
N TYR A 42 1.67 -14.95 -1.14
CA TYR A 42 2.82 -15.80 -1.45
C TYR A 42 2.83 -17.12 -0.68
N THR A 43 2.40 -17.13 0.58
CA THR A 43 2.45 -18.34 1.43
C THR A 43 1.22 -19.22 1.29
N GLY A 44 0.07 -18.67 0.87
CA GLY A 44 -1.22 -19.35 0.80
C GLY A 44 -1.33 -20.38 -0.33
N TRP A 45 -0.43 -20.35 -1.32
CA TRP A 45 -0.36 -21.34 -2.40
C TRP A 45 1.04 -21.41 -3.00
N THR A 46 1.45 -22.55 -3.55
CA THR A 46 2.71 -22.72 -4.28
C THR A 46 2.41 -23.17 -5.72
N PRO A 47 2.93 -22.49 -6.76
CA PRO A 47 2.62 -22.80 -8.14
C PRO A 47 3.45 -23.98 -8.63
N SER A 48 2.80 -24.91 -9.33
CA SER A 48 3.46 -25.96 -10.12
C SER A 48 3.48 -25.64 -11.62
N SER A 49 2.64 -24.71 -12.07
CA SER A 49 2.40 -24.41 -13.49
C SER A 49 3.21 -23.23 -14.03
N TYR A 50 3.87 -22.45 -13.17
CA TYR A 50 4.68 -21.30 -13.58
C TYR A 50 5.79 -21.00 -12.57
N ARG A 51 6.82 -20.28 -13.02
CA ARG A 51 7.88 -19.76 -12.15
C ARG A 51 7.40 -18.49 -11.46
N ARG A 52 7.29 -18.53 -10.14
CA ARG A 52 6.93 -17.36 -9.32
C ARG A 52 8.12 -16.40 -9.20
N THR A 53 7.86 -15.11 -9.44
CA THR A 53 8.78 -14.00 -9.12
C THR A 53 8.32 -13.31 -7.84
N GLN A 54 9.17 -12.47 -7.24
CA GLN A 54 8.90 -11.82 -5.96
C GLN A 54 8.55 -10.33 -6.09
N ASP A 55 8.47 -9.78 -7.30
CA ASP A 55 8.25 -8.34 -7.49
C ASP A 55 6.97 -7.88 -6.80
N PHE A 56 5.87 -8.63 -6.93
CA PHE A 56 4.62 -8.31 -6.25
C PHE A 56 4.77 -8.32 -4.71
N LEU A 57 5.49 -9.28 -4.13
CA LEU A 57 5.76 -9.34 -2.69
C LEU A 57 6.45 -8.06 -2.18
N HIS A 58 7.26 -7.42 -3.03
CA HIS A 58 8.08 -6.25 -2.70
C HIS A 58 7.59 -4.96 -3.36
N SER A 59 6.36 -4.96 -3.88
CA SER A 59 5.79 -3.84 -4.65
C SER A 59 5.07 -2.80 -3.79
N ALA A 60 4.86 -3.04 -2.49
CA ALA A 60 4.24 -2.06 -1.62
C ALA A 60 5.17 -0.86 -1.41
N VAL A 61 4.65 0.34 -1.68
CA VAL A 61 5.35 1.61 -1.47
C VAL A 61 4.51 2.50 -0.56
N LYS A 62 5.16 3.06 0.46
CA LYS A 62 4.63 4.15 1.26
C LYS A 62 5.35 5.46 0.92
N VAL A 63 4.56 6.52 0.78
CA VAL A 63 5.03 7.91 0.74
C VAL A 63 4.62 8.58 2.05
N ASP A 64 5.63 9.03 2.79
CA ASP A 64 5.49 9.69 4.09
C ASP A 64 4.52 10.87 4.06
N ALA A 65 3.91 11.15 5.21
CA ALA A 65 2.94 12.21 5.32
C ALA A 65 3.55 13.59 5.02
N HIS A 66 2.89 14.36 4.14
CA HIS A 66 3.32 15.70 3.75
C HIS A 66 2.14 16.67 3.67
N PRO A 67 2.38 18.00 3.78
CA PRO A 67 1.33 18.99 3.58
C PRO A 67 0.72 18.88 2.17
N TYR A 68 -0.61 18.96 2.08
CA TYR A 68 -1.32 18.88 0.81
C TYR A 68 -2.66 19.61 0.87
N LYS A 69 -2.87 20.61 -0.01
CA LYS A 69 -4.12 21.38 -0.16
C LYS A 69 -4.77 21.84 1.16
N GLY A 70 -3.97 22.37 2.09
CA GLY A 70 -4.46 22.86 3.39
C GLY A 70 -4.66 21.78 4.45
N GLY A 71 -4.32 20.52 4.15
CA GLY A 71 -4.26 19.41 5.09
C GLY A 71 -2.95 18.63 4.98
N VAL A 72 -3.03 17.33 5.25
CA VAL A 72 -1.91 16.39 5.16
C VAL A 72 -2.33 15.18 4.35
N LYS A 73 -1.43 14.65 3.53
CA LYS A 73 -1.63 13.44 2.74
C LYS A 73 -0.42 12.52 2.93
N ALA A 74 -0.69 11.22 3.02
CA ALA A 74 0.27 10.14 2.76
C ALA A 74 -0.33 9.25 1.67
N SER A 75 0.48 8.39 1.05
CA SER A 75 -0.01 7.42 0.07
C SER A 75 0.62 6.07 0.32
N VAL A 76 -0.16 5.00 0.23
CA VAL A 76 0.33 3.62 0.20
C VAL A 76 -0.25 2.98 -1.06
N TYR A 77 0.58 2.36 -1.87
CA TYR A 77 0.16 1.78 -3.15
C TYR A 77 1.06 0.62 -3.58
N ILE A 78 0.59 -0.11 -4.59
CA ILE A 78 1.36 -1.13 -5.29
C ILE A 78 2.06 -0.48 -6.49
N ASP A 79 3.39 -0.46 -6.49
CA ASP A 79 4.18 0.00 -7.63
C ASP A 79 4.25 -1.09 -8.70
N TYR A 80 3.14 -1.26 -9.42
CA TYR A 80 3.03 -2.27 -10.47
C TYR A 80 3.84 -1.92 -11.72
N GLU A 81 4.38 -0.70 -11.83
CA GLU A 81 5.19 -0.28 -12.98
C GLU A 81 6.62 -0.80 -12.88
N SER A 82 7.15 -1.01 -11.67
CA SER A 82 8.46 -1.63 -11.43
C SER A 82 8.45 -3.16 -11.44
N MET A 83 7.27 -3.77 -11.52
CA MET A 83 7.06 -5.22 -11.57
C MET A 83 7.28 -5.78 -12.99
N ASP A 84 8.53 -5.84 -13.44
CA ASP A 84 8.92 -6.12 -14.84
C ASP A 84 9.45 -7.53 -15.11
N SER A 85 9.61 -8.38 -14.09
CA SER A 85 10.20 -9.72 -14.26
C SER A 85 9.23 -10.80 -14.77
N TYR A 86 7.97 -10.46 -14.99
CA TYR A 86 6.93 -11.41 -15.37
C TYR A 86 6.97 -11.77 -16.85
N VAL A 87 6.82 -13.08 -17.14
CA VAL A 87 6.68 -13.58 -18.52
C VAL A 87 5.20 -13.60 -18.89
N ASN A 88 4.83 -12.96 -20.00
CA ASN A 88 3.46 -12.90 -20.55
C ASN A 88 2.40 -12.23 -19.65
N ALA A 89 2.81 -11.46 -18.65
CA ALA A 89 1.92 -10.64 -17.85
C ALA A 89 2.63 -9.33 -17.48
N THR A 90 1.86 -8.25 -17.36
CA THR A 90 2.36 -7.00 -16.77
C THR A 90 2.19 -7.02 -15.24
N GLY A 91 2.95 -6.19 -14.53
CA GLY A 91 2.73 -5.98 -13.11
C GLY A 91 1.29 -5.61 -12.76
N PHE A 92 0.67 -4.75 -13.58
CA PHE A 92 -0.74 -4.37 -13.41
C PHE A 92 -1.69 -5.57 -13.50
N GLN A 93 -1.45 -6.49 -14.46
CA GLN A 93 -2.24 -7.72 -14.57
C GLN A 93 -2.05 -8.63 -13.36
N VAL A 94 -0.81 -8.82 -12.91
CA VAL A 94 -0.50 -9.61 -11.71
C VAL A 94 -1.22 -9.05 -10.49
N ALA A 95 -1.18 -7.73 -10.32
CA ALA A 95 -1.88 -7.05 -9.26
C ALA A 95 -3.40 -7.30 -9.35
N THR A 96 -3.99 -7.10 -10.52
CA THR A 96 -5.43 -7.33 -10.76
C THR A 96 -5.84 -8.79 -10.47
N PHE A 97 -5.01 -9.76 -10.84
CA PHE A 97 -5.27 -11.18 -10.57
C PHE A 97 -5.32 -11.48 -9.07
N ALA A 98 -4.36 -10.95 -8.33
CA ALA A 98 -4.31 -11.10 -6.89
C ALA A 98 -5.53 -10.46 -6.22
N ASN A 99 -6.01 -9.33 -6.73
CA ASN A 99 -7.17 -8.67 -6.15
C ASN A 99 -8.51 -9.37 -6.44
N THR A 100 -8.55 -10.12 -7.53
CA THR A 100 -9.74 -10.86 -7.96
C THR A 100 -9.79 -12.30 -7.43
N GLY A 101 -8.93 -12.66 -6.46
CA GLY A 101 -8.97 -14.00 -5.86
C GLY A 101 -8.21 -15.07 -6.65
N THR A 102 -7.28 -14.69 -7.52
CA THR A 102 -6.55 -15.63 -8.38
C THR A 102 -5.03 -15.54 -8.22
N HIS A 103 -4.33 -16.62 -8.54
CA HIS A 103 -2.86 -16.64 -8.56
C HIS A 103 -2.37 -16.69 -10.00
N GLY A 104 -1.85 -15.58 -10.52
CA GLY A 104 -1.45 -15.50 -11.93
C GLY A 104 -2.61 -15.80 -12.89
N GLY A 105 -3.84 -15.41 -12.53
CA GLY A 105 -5.06 -15.70 -13.29
C GLY A 105 -5.67 -17.08 -13.01
N LEU A 106 -5.02 -17.93 -12.20
CA LEU A 106 -5.51 -19.26 -11.87
C LEU A 106 -6.42 -19.24 -10.63
N SER A 107 -7.60 -19.85 -10.76
CA SER A 107 -8.51 -20.09 -9.65
C SER A 107 -8.04 -21.32 -8.86
N VAL A 108 -7.51 -21.09 -7.66
CA VAL A 108 -7.06 -22.14 -6.73
C VAL A 108 -7.85 -22.10 -5.43
N LYS A 109 -7.59 -23.04 -4.49
CA LYS A 109 -8.28 -23.08 -3.19
C LYS A 109 -8.08 -21.79 -2.37
N HIS A 110 -6.87 -21.23 -2.43
CA HIS A 110 -6.56 -19.94 -1.82
C HIS A 110 -7.17 -18.79 -2.63
N LYS A 111 -7.97 -17.93 -1.99
CA LYS A 111 -8.64 -16.78 -2.60
C LYS A 111 -8.10 -15.49 -1.99
N PRO A 112 -6.96 -14.98 -2.49
CA PRO A 112 -6.39 -13.76 -1.97
C PRO A 112 -7.28 -12.56 -2.31
N HIS A 113 -7.41 -11.62 -1.39
CA HIS A 113 -7.97 -10.30 -1.65
C HIS A 113 -7.00 -9.30 -1.04
N VAL A 114 -6.05 -8.83 -1.85
CA VAL A 114 -4.88 -8.12 -1.35
C VAL A 114 -5.18 -6.66 -1.05
N TRP A 115 -6.12 -6.02 -1.76
CA TRP A 115 -6.61 -4.67 -1.47
C TRP A 115 -8.07 -4.45 -1.90
N ASP A 116 -8.91 -3.89 -1.03
CA ASP A 116 -10.19 -3.27 -1.42
C ASP A 116 -10.48 -2.11 -0.47
#